data_AF-A0A874BHB4-F1
#
_entry.id   AF-A0A874BHB4-F1
#
_cell.length_a   1.000
_cell.length_b   1.000
_cell.length_c   1.000
_cell.angle_alpha   90.00
_cell.angle_beta   90.00
_cell.angle_gamma   90.00
#
_symmetry.space_group_name_H-M   'P 1'
#
loop_
_entity.id
_entity.type
_entity.pdbx_description
1 polymer ?
#
loop_
_entity_poly.entity_id
_entity_poly.type
_entity_poly.pdbx_seq_one_letter_code
_entity_poly.pdbx_strand_id
1 'polypeptide(L)'
;MDKKSSMSQATKQYKKAEQKRLKLMNHQASKPGLRGTINAKCIECIYDPFSEGTWRKQVQDCTSWSCPLFPIRPVTEKKRGNPDE
;
A
#
# COMPACT_ATOMS: atom_id res chain seq x y z
N MET A 1 -38.72 -11.66 -5.34
CA MET A 1 -37.68 -12.06 -6.32
C MET A 1 -36.37 -11.39 -5.90
N ASP A 2 -35.72 -11.90 -4.85
CA ASP A 2 -34.53 -11.28 -4.28
C ASP A 2 -33.27 -11.76 -4.99
N LYS A 3 -32.88 -11.05 -6.04
CA LYS A 3 -31.55 -11.21 -6.68
C LYS A 3 -30.44 -10.61 -5.81
N LYS A 4 -30.31 -11.01 -4.53
CA LYS A 4 -29.08 -10.77 -3.75
C LYS A 4 -28.05 -11.81 -4.18
N SER A 5 -27.57 -11.57 -5.40
CA SER A 5 -26.69 -12.41 -6.19
C SER A 5 -25.47 -12.87 -5.40
N SER A 6 -25.34 -14.18 -5.32
CA SER A 6 -24.14 -14.93 -4.95
C SER A 6 -22.91 -14.36 -5.62
N MET A 7 -22.05 -13.69 -4.85
CA MET A 7 -20.70 -13.33 -5.30
C MET A 7 -19.82 -14.58 -5.14
N SER A 8 -19.13 -15.00 -6.20
CA SER A 8 -18.17 -16.13 -6.13
C SER A 8 -17.09 -15.86 -5.07
N GLN A 9 -16.51 -16.91 -4.47
CA GLN A 9 -15.48 -16.76 -3.44
C GLN A 9 -14.30 -15.88 -3.92
N ALA A 10 -13.89 -16.02 -5.19
CA ALA A 10 -12.87 -15.18 -5.82
C ALA A 10 -13.24 -13.69 -5.81
N THR A 11 -14.50 -13.35 -6.12
CA THR A 11 -14.96 -11.95 -6.08
C THR A 11 -15.06 -11.38 -4.66
N LYS A 12 -15.37 -12.23 -3.66
CA LYS A 12 -15.35 -11.82 -2.24
C LYS A 12 -13.92 -11.51 -1.78
N GLN A 13 -12.96 -12.36 -2.15
CA GLN A 13 -11.55 -12.15 -1.85
C GLN A 13 -11.03 -10.86 -2.49
N TYR A 14 -11.38 -10.61 -3.75
CA TYR A 14 -10.99 -9.36 -4.42
C TYR A 14 -11.53 -8.11 -3.74
N LYS A 15 -12.82 -8.10 -3.40
CA LYS A 15 -13.42 -6.99 -2.66
C LYS A 15 -12.72 -6.75 -1.32
N LYS A 16 -12.35 -7.81 -0.60
CA LYS A 16 -11.64 -7.70 0.68
C LYS A 16 -10.22 -7.12 0.51
N ALA A 17 -9.49 -7.58 -0.51
CA ALA A 17 -8.15 -7.10 -0.81
C ALA A 17 -8.16 -5.61 -1.21
N GLU A 18 -9.10 -5.22 -2.08
CA GLU A 18 -9.24 -3.82 -2.48
C GLU A 18 -9.68 -2.93 -1.31
N GLN A 19 -10.61 -3.39 -0.46
CA GLN A 19 -10.97 -2.67 0.77
C GLN A 19 -9.75 -2.45 1.69
N LYS A 20 -8.83 -3.42 1.77
CA LYS A 20 -7.59 -3.27 2.54
C LYS A 20 -6.70 -2.17 1.94
N ARG A 21 -6.53 -2.14 0.61
CA ARG A 21 -5.79 -1.10 -0.12
C ARG A 21 -6.40 0.30 0.12
N LEU A 22 -7.71 0.43 -0.07
CA LEU A 22 -8.44 1.69 0.10
C LEU A 22 -8.37 2.22 1.54
N LYS A 23 -8.57 1.35 2.53
CA LYS A 23 -8.45 1.74 3.95
C LYS A 23 -7.06 2.27 4.29
N LEU A 24 -6.02 1.59 3.79
CA LEU A 24 -4.64 1.99 4.03
C LEU A 24 -4.31 3.33 3.36
N MET A 25 -4.72 3.51 2.11
CA MET A 25 -4.56 4.76 1.36
C MET A 25 -5.23 5.93 2.10
N ASN A 26 -6.49 5.77 2.49
CA ASN A 26 -7.26 6.79 3.19
C ASN A 26 -6.66 7.13 4.56
N HIS A 27 -6.18 6.12 5.30
CA HIS A 27 -5.51 6.34 6.58
C HIS A 27 -4.21 7.14 6.45
N GLN A 28 -3.42 6.93 5.38
CA GLN A 28 -2.24 7.77 5.15
C GLN A 28 -2.64 9.17 4.70
N ALA A 29 -3.64 9.29 3.82
CA ALA A 29 -4.13 10.57 3.32
C ALA A 29 -4.71 11.46 4.43
N SER A 30 -5.27 10.87 5.50
CA SER A 30 -5.82 11.61 6.64
C SER A 30 -4.76 12.15 7.60
N LYS A 31 -3.47 11.82 7.42
CA LYS A 31 -2.40 12.31 8.31
C LYS A 31 -2.05 13.76 7.95
N PRO A 32 -1.79 14.62 8.94
CA PRO A 32 -1.41 16.00 8.68
C PRO A 32 -0.06 16.08 7.94
N GLY A 33 0.07 17.12 7.11
CA GLY A 33 1.29 17.42 6.37
C GLY A 33 1.52 16.57 5.10
N LEU A 34 2.60 16.89 4.38
CA LEU A 34 2.89 16.29 3.07
C LEU A 34 3.24 14.79 3.12
N ARG A 35 3.73 14.30 4.26
CA ARG A 35 4.17 12.91 4.34
C ARG A 35 3.00 11.92 4.21
N GLY A 36 1.84 12.26 4.74
CA GLY A 36 0.63 11.45 4.63
C GLY A 36 0.18 11.31 3.18
N THR A 37 0.09 12.43 2.46
CA THR A 37 -0.33 12.47 1.05
C THR A 37 0.67 11.78 0.13
N ILE A 38 1.98 11.94 0.33
CA ILE A 38 3.02 11.21 -0.41
C ILE A 38 2.90 9.70 -0.21
N ASN A 39 2.71 9.25 1.04
CA ASN A 39 2.53 7.83 1.34
C ASN A 39 1.27 7.28 0.65
N ALA A 40 0.15 8.01 0.73
CA ALA A 40 -1.09 7.65 0.07
C ALA A 40 -0.92 7.53 -1.46
N LYS A 41 -0.20 8.47 -2.08
CA LYS A 41 0.10 8.41 -3.52
C LYS A 41 0.93 7.19 -3.90
N CYS A 42 1.92 6.83 -3.07
CA CYS A 42 2.71 5.63 -3.30
C CYS A 42 1.87 4.35 -3.17
N ILE A 43 0.96 4.29 -2.19
CA ILE A 43 0.02 3.17 -2.02
C ILE A 43 -0.91 3.05 -3.24
N GLU A 44 -1.51 4.17 -3.67
CA GLU A 44 -2.37 4.22 -4.85
C GLU A 44 -1.65 3.69 -6.10
N CYS A 45 -0.37 4.07 -6.25
CA CYS A 45 0.43 3.81 -7.45
C CYS A 45 0.90 2.36 -7.59
N ILE A 46 1.36 1.72 -6.52
CA ILE A 46 2.06 0.42 -6.63
C ILE A 46 1.64 -0.63 -5.60
N TYR A 47 0.90 -0.28 -4.54
CA TYR A 47 0.54 -1.29 -3.54
C TYR A 47 -0.50 -2.26 -4.10
N ASP A 48 -0.07 -3.51 -4.30
CA ASP A 48 -0.93 -4.64 -4.62
C ASP A 48 -1.21 -5.47 -3.34
N PRO A 49 -2.47 -5.54 -2.88
CA PRO A 49 -2.85 -6.33 -1.71
C PRO A 49 -2.81 -7.86 -1.93
N PHE A 50 -2.65 -8.33 -3.16
CA PHE A 50 -2.47 -9.76 -3.48
C PHE A 50 -1.00 -10.17 -3.62
N SER A 51 -0.12 -9.22 -3.91
CA SER A 51 1.32 -9.45 -3.89
C SER A 51 1.83 -9.58 -2.46
N GLU A 52 2.91 -10.33 -2.30
CA GLU A 52 3.60 -10.48 -1.02
C GLU A 52 4.22 -9.16 -0.53
N GLY A 53 4.56 -9.14 0.76
CA GLY A 53 5.23 -8.02 1.39
C GLY A 53 4.28 -6.92 1.91
N THR A 54 4.86 -5.99 2.65
CA THR A 54 4.15 -4.80 3.12
C THR A 54 4.08 -3.76 2.02
N TRP A 55 3.11 -2.83 2.12
CA TRP A 55 3.02 -1.71 1.17
C TRP A 55 4.32 -0.89 1.11
N ARG A 56 5.06 -0.74 2.22
CA ARG A 56 6.36 -0.04 2.24
C ARG A 56 7.42 -0.83 1.50
N LYS A 57 7.44 -2.16 1.61
CA LYS A 57 8.37 -3.01 0.86
C LYS A 57 8.12 -2.87 -0.64
N GLN A 58 6.87 -2.97 -1.08
CA GLN A 58 6.52 -2.81 -2.49
C GLN A 58 6.84 -1.40 -3.02
N VAL A 59 6.63 -0.35 -2.21
CA VAL A 59 7.03 1.02 -2.59
C VAL A 59 8.54 1.18 -2.66
N GLN A 60 9.29 0.56 -1.74
CA GLN A 60 10.75 0.54 -1.75
C GLN A 60 11.32 -0.23 -2.95
N ASP A 61 10.65 -1.30 -3.37
CA ASP A 61 11.03 -2.12 -4.52
C ASP A 61 10.59 -1.53 -5.86
N CYS A 62 9.83 -0.43 -5.85
CA CYS A 62 9.35 0.21 -7.07
C CYS A 62 10.51 0.76 -7.92
N THR A 63 10.69 0.22 -9.13
CA THR A 63 11.79 0.55 -10.06
C THR A 63 11.50 1.74 -10.98
N SER A 64 10.44 2.52 -10.73
CA SER A 64 10.15 3.74 -11.49
C SER A 64 11.08 4.87 -11.05
N TRP A 65 12.33 4.86 -11.51
CA TRP A 65 13.36 5.84 -11.14
C TRP A 65 13.04 7.28 -11.58
N SER A 66 12.27 7.43 -12.67
CA SER A 66 11.81 8.74 -13.18
C SER A 66 10.65 9.35 -12.41
N CYS A 67 10.12 8.65 -11.40
CA CYS A 67 9.03 9.17 -10.58
C CYS A 67 9.52 10.37 -9.75
N PRO A 68 8.81 11.51 -9.77
CA PRO A 68 9.19 12.69 -8.98
C PRO A 68 9.24 12.43 -7.46
N LEU A 69 8.50 11.43 -6.98
CA LEU A 69 8.49 11.04 -5.56
C LEU A 69 9.63 10.09 -5.19
N PHE A 70 10.38 9.55 -6.17
CA PHE A 70 11.42 8.54 -5.94
C PHE A 70 12.34 8.86 -4.75
N PRO A 71 12.91 10.08 -4.63
CA PRO A 71 13.85 10.42 -3.55
C PRO A 71 13.20 10.50 -2.16
N ILE A 72 11.87 10.65 -2.10
CA ILE A 72 11.11 10.90 -0.87
C ILE A 72 10.09 9.79 -0.57
N ARG A 73 10.20 8.65 -1.26
CA ARG A 73 9.32 7.50 -1.03
C ARG A 73 9.44 6.97 0.39
N PRO A 74 8.35 6.41 0.95
CA PRO A 74 8.43 5.66 2.19
C PRO A 74 9.23 4.39 2.00
N VAL A 75 10.39 4.33 2.64
CA VAL A 75 11.18 3.11 2.81
C VAL A 75 10.82 2.42 4.13
N THR A 76 11.08 1.11 4.23
CA THR A 76 11.10 0.45 5.54
C THR A 76 12.31 0.96 6.32
N GLU A 77 12.10 1.41 7.56
CA GLU A 77 13.23 1.73 8.43
C GLU A 77 14.04 0.45 8.66
N LYS A 78 15.36 0.50 8.43
CA LYS A 78 16.23 -0.55 8.94
C LYS A 78 16.05 -0.54 10.46
N LYS A 79 15.69 -1.67 11.07
CA LYS A 79 16.00 -1.84 12.49
C LYS A 79 17.48 -1.50 12.61
N ARG A 80 17.85 -0.57 13.49
CA ARG A 80 19.25 -0.42 13.88
C ARG A 80 19.71 -1.82 14.29
N GLY A 81 20.58 -2.43 13.51
CA GLY A 81 21.24 -3.66 13.95
C GLY A 81 21.90 -3.35 15.29
N ASN A 82 21.83 -4.27 16.23
CA ASN A 82 22.74 -4.16 17.36
C ASN A 82 24.16 -4.16 16.76
N PRO A 83 25.08 -3.31 17.23
CA PRO A 83 26.44 -3.27 16.73
C PRO A 83 27.21 -4.59 16.89
N ASP A 84 26.63 -5.57 17.59
CA ASP A 84 27.28 -6.78 18.10
C ASP A 84 26.76 -8.09 17.44
N GLU A 85 26.08 -8.03 16.29
CA GLU A 85 25.68 -9.20 15.46
C GLU A 85 26.37 -9.16 14.09
#